data_AF-A0A0D7EJS2-F1
#
_entry.id   AF-A0A0D7EJS2-F1
#
_cell.length_a   1.000
_cell.length_b   1.000
_cell.length_c   1.000
_cell.angle_alpha   90.00
_cell.angle_beta   90.00
_cell.angle_gamma   90.00
#
_symmetry.space_group_name_H-M   'P 1'
#
loop_
_entity.id
_entity.type
_entity.pdbx_description
1 polymer ?
#
loop_
_entity_poly.entity_id
_entity_poly.type
_entity_poly.pdbx_seq_one_letter_code
_entity_poly.pdbx_strand_id
1 'polypeptide(L)'
;MLPARPAFIAPFAPDDSLLAPDLLAAGSFDAAQRGRIEHTATGLIDAIRAHDDRFGGVEQMLREFALSTKEGLALMVLAEALLRVPDALTADHFIEDKLGQGDFAHHHTRSDALLVNASAWALG
;
A
#
# COMPACT_ATOMS: atom_id res chain seq x y z
N MET A 1 27.64 38.33 -6.65
CA MET A 1 27.49 36.99 -7.24
C MET A 1 27.80 35.99 -6.14
N LEU A 2 26.86 35.14 -5.74
CA LEU A 2 27.11 34.13 -4.69
C LEU A 2 28.06 33.06 -5.25
N PRO A 3 29.02 32.55 -4.45
CA PRO A 3 29.94 31.52 -4.91
C PRO A 3 29.21 30.23 -5.28
N ALA A 4 29.75 29.47 -6.22
CA ALA A 4 29.24 28.15 -6.58
C ALA A 4 29.30 27.23 -5.35
N ARG A 5 28.20 26.52 -5.06
CA ARG A 5 28.15 25.56 -3.94
C ARG A 5 29.06 24.37 -4.27
N PRO A 6 29.86 23.87 -3.31
CA PRO A 6 30.66 22.68 -3.51
C PRO A 6 29.78 21.44 -3.74
N ALA A 7 30.38 20.36 -4.23
CA ALA A 7 29.73 19.06 -4.29
C ALA A 7 29.27 18.64 -2.88
N PHE A 8 28.08 18.04 -2.78
CA PHE A 8 27.53 17.59 -1.52
C PHE A 8 28.20 16.29 -1.07
N ILE A 9 28.81 16.30 0.11
CA ILE A 9 29.55 15.17 0.69
C ILE A 9 29.18 15.05 2.18
N ALA A 10 27.88 14.94 2.49
CA ALA A 10 27.45 14.70 3.86
C ALA A 10 27.76 13.24 4.28
N PRO A 11 27.93 12.98 5.59
CA PRO A 11 28.02 11.61 6.11
C PRO A 11 26.80 10.77 5.69
N PHE A 12 27.04 9.54 5.24
CA PHE A 12 25.98 8.68 4.68
C PHE A 12 25.00 8.16 5.74
N ALA A 13 25.52 7.73 6.90
CA ALA A 13 24.74 7.15 7.99
C ALA A 13 25.32 7.60 9.34
N PRO A 14 25.06 8.85 9.77
CA PRO A 14 25.41 9.29 11.12
C PRO A 14 24.59 8.51 12.17
N ASP A 15 25.07 8.50 13.41
CA ASP A 15 24.39 7.86 14.53
C ASP A 15 23.11 8.63 14.92
N ASP A 16 21.98 7.92 14.96
CA ASP A 16 20.67 8.48 15.31
C ASP A 16 20.66 9.13 16.70
N SER A 17 21.45 8.61 17.65
CA SER A 17 21.56 9.15 19.01
C SER A 17 22.14 10.56 19.05
N LEU A 18 22.90 10.95 18.02
CA LEU A 18 23.44 12.30 17.86
C LEU A 18 22.41 13.26 17.25
N LEU A 19 21.45 12.76 16.48
CA LEU A 19 20.44 13.57 15.81
C LEU A 19 19.18 13.77 16.65
N ALA A 20 18.79 12.75 17.41
CA ALA A 20 17.53 12.74 18.16
C ALA A 20 17.35 13.93 19.13
N PRO A 21 18.36 14.35 19.93
CA PRO A 21 18.19 15.47 20.86
C PRO A 21 17.84 16.79 20.15
N ASP A 22 18.55 17.08 19.05
CA ASP A 22 18.34 18.31 18.29
C ASP A 22 16.98 18.32 17.60
N LEU A 23 16.56 17.18 17.03
CA LEU A 23 15.24 17.03 16.40
C LEU A 23 14.10 17.12 17.42
N LEU A 24 14.26 16.53 18.60
CA LEU A 24 13.26 16.61 19.68
C LEU A 24 13.12 18.03 20.23
N ALA A 25 14.23 18.76 20.36
CA ALA A 25 14.20 20.16 20.76
C ALA A 25 13.51 21.03 19.70
N ALA A 26 13.87 20.86 18.42
CA ALA A 26 13.27 21.60 17.31
C ALA A 26 11.77 21.26 17.09
N GLY A 27 11.37 20.02 17.38
CA GLY A 27 9.98 19.55 17.31
C GLY A 27 9.11 19.91 18.52
N SER A 28 9.60 20.75 19.44
CA SER A 28 8.82 21.16 20.60
C SER A 28 7.81 22.25 20.23
N PHE A 29 6.53 21.95 20.47
CA PHE A 29 5.43 22.90 20.31
C PHE A 29 5.01 23.45 21.68
N ASP A 30 4.38 24.62 21.72
CA ASP A 30 3.68 25.10 22.92
C ASP A 30 2.30 24.43 23.06
N ALA A 31 1.62 24.63 24.19
CA ALA A 31 0.32 24.01 24.46
C ALA A 31 -0.77 24.47 23.47
N ALA A 32 -0.73 25.72 23.01
CA ALA A 32 -1.71 26.26 22.08
C ALA A 32 -1.52 25.71 20.67
N GLN A 33 -0.26 25.56 20.23
CA GLN A 33 0.11 24.90 18.98
C GLN A 33 -0.33 23.43 18.99
N ARG A 34 -0.04 22.70 20.08
CA ARG A 34 -0.49 21.31 20.23
C ARG A 34 -2.01 21.20 20.15
N GLY A 35 -2.75 22.06 20.84
CA GLY A 35 -4.21 22.05 20.80
C GLY A 35 -4.79 22.29 19.40
N ARG A 36 -4.18 23.18 18.59
CA ARG A 36 -4.59 23.39 17.19
C ARG A 36 -4.28 22.19 16.29
N ILE A 37 -3.11 21.58 16.47
CA ILE A 37 -2.69 20.37 15.73
C ILE A 37 -3.66 19.24 16.03
N GLU A 38 -3.95 19.00 17.31
CA GLU A 38 -4.87 17.95 17.76
C GLU A 38 -6.27 18.17 17.21
N HIS A 39 -6.83 19.37 17.34
CA HIS A 39 -8.16 19.69 16.80
C HIS A 39 -8.24 19.43 15.28
N THR A 40 -7.22 19.84 14.53
CA THR A 40 -7.16 19.62 13.08
C THR A 40 -7.05 18.13 12.74
N ALA A 41 -6.17 17.40 13.43
CA ALA A 41 -5.96 15.98 13.22
C ALA A 41 -7.24 15.18 13.52
N THR A 42 -7.93 15.49 14.63
CA THR A 42 -9.22 14.88 14.97
C THR A 42 -10.25 15.09 13.86
N GLY A 43 -10.40 16.32 13.38
CA GLY A 43 -11.35 16.61 12.29
C GLY A 43 -11.05 15.83 11.01
N LEU A 44 -9.78 15.66 10.66
CA LEU A 44 -9.36 14.86 9.50
C LEU A 44 -9.66 13.36 9.71
N ILE A 45 -9.35 12.82 10.89
CA ILE A 45 -9.60 11.41 11.23
C ILE A 45 -11.11 11.12 11.20
N ASP A 46 -11.92 12.01 11.75
CA ASP A 46 -13.38 11.87 11.77
C ASP A 46 -13.95 11.89 10.34
N ALA A 47 -13.44 12.77 9.48
CA ALA A 47 -13.85 12.82 8.07
C ALA A 47 -13.47 11.55 7.31
N ILE A 48 -12.27 10.99 7.55
CA ILE A 48 -11.84 9.72 6.95
C ILE A 48 -12.79 8.59 7.37
N ARG A 49 -13.06 8.47 8.67
CA ARG A 49 -13.94 7.43 9.22
C ARG A 49 -15.39 7.56 8.74
N ALA A 50 -15.87 8.79 8.51
CA ALA A 50 -17.20 9.03 7.96
C ALA A 50 -17.31 8.70 6.45
N HIS A 51 -16.19 8.49 5.76
CA HIS A 51 -16.12 8.27 4.31
C HIS A 51 -15.63 6.88 3.89
N ASP A 52 -15.48 5.93 4.82
CA ASP A 52 -15.03 4.55 4.55
C ASP A 52 -15.90 3.79 3.51
N ASP A 53 -17.13 4.23 3.25
CA ASP A 53 -18.05 3.56 2.33
C ASP A 53 -17.77 3.73 0.83
N ARG A 54 -16.87 4.65 0.39
CA ARG A 54 -16.73 4.96 -1.05
C ARG A 54 -15.45 4.49 -1.75
N PHE A 55 -14.37 4.24 -1.00
CA PHE A 55 -13.09 3.78 -1.58
C PHE A 55 -12.37 2.71 -0.74
N GLY A 56 -12.98 2.22 0.35
CA GLY A 56 -12.39 1.24 1.26
C GLY A 56 -12.14 -0.15 0.67
N GLY A 57 -12.60 -0.44 -0.55
CA GLY A 57 -12.60 -1.78 -1.13
C GLY A 57 -11.24 -2.50 -1.09
N VAL A 58 -10.12 -1.83 -1.41
CA VAL A 58 -8.81 -2.51 -1.44
C VAL A 58 -8.20 -2.63 -0.04
N GLU A 59 -8.21 -1.55 0.76
CA GLU A 59 -7.55 -1.54 2.06
C GLU A 59 -8.33 -2.33 3.13
N GLN A 60 -9.66 -2.37 3.01
CA GLN A 60 -10.53 -3.22 3.82
C GLN A 60 -10.43 -4.68 3.38
N MET A 61 -10.36 -4.96 2.08
CA MET A 61 -10.09 -6.32 1.58
C MET A 61 -8.72 -6.84 2.04
N LEU A 62 -7.65 -6.04 1.98
CA LEU A 62 -6.34 -6.44 2.49
C LEU A 62 -6.36 -6.74 4.00
N ARG A 63 -7.14 -5.97 4.77
CA ARG A 63 -7.36 -6.21 6.21
C ARG A 63 -8.22 -7.44 6.50
N GLU A 64 -9.30 -7.63 5.76
CA GLU A 64 -10.28 -8.70 5.93
C GLU A 64 -9.74 -10.06 5.49
N PHE A 65 -8.85 -10.09 4.50
CA PHE A 65 -8.23 -11.31 3.97
C PHE A 65 -6.76 -11.50 4.40
N ALA A 66 -6.20 -10.62 5.26
CA ALA A 66 -4.82 -10.64 5.76
C ALA A 66 -3.77 -10.98 4.68
N LEU A 67 -3.94 -10.42 3.48
CA LEU A 67 -3.15 -10.78 2.31
C LEU A 67 -1.73 -10.23 2.45
N SER A 68 -0.74 -11.08 2.24
CA SER A 68 0.64 -10.64 2.02
C SER A 68 0.75 -9.76 0.77
N THR A 69 1.83 -8.98 0.65
CA THR A 69 2.05 -8.12 -0.54
C THR A 69 2.00 -8.89 -1.86
N LYS A 70 2.45 -10.15 -1.87
CA LYS A 70 2.38 -11.01 -3.06
C LYS A 70 0.94 -11.44 -3.38
N GLU A 71 0.15 -11.75 -2.37
CA GLU A 71 -1.24 -12.15 -2.53
C GLU A 71 -2.12 -10.96 -2.96
N GLY A 72 -1.89 -9.77 -2.39
CA GLY A 72 -2.54 -8.54 -2.84
C GLY A 72 -2.26 -8.23 -4.30
N LEU A 73 -1.01 -8.40 -4.76
CA LEU A 73 -0.66 -8.22 -6.17
C LEU A 73 -1.36 -9.24 -7.08
N ALA A 74 -1.34 -10.53 -6.70
CA ALA A 74 -2.00 -11.57 -7.46
C ALA A 74 -3.51 -11.30 -7.62
N LEU A 75 -4.13 -10.76 -6.58
CA LEU A 75 -5.55 -10.44 -6.57
C LEU A 75 -5.89 -9.22 -7.43
N MET A 76 -5.04 -8.18 -7.43
CA MET A 76 -5.20 -7.05 -8.35
C MET A 76 -5.04 -7.46 -9.82
N VAL A 77 -4.08 -8.35 -10.12
CA VAL A 77 -3.90 -8.92 -11.47
C VAL A 77 -5.11 -9.74 -11.89
N LEU A 78 -5.66 -10.56 -10.98
CA LEU A 78 -6.89 -11.31 -11.26
C LEU A 78 -8.08 -10.38 -11.55
N ALA A 79 -8.23 -9.32 -10.75
CA ALA A 79 -9.28 -8.33 -10.95
C ALA A 79 -9.13 -7.60 -12.31
N GLU A 80 -7.90 -7.25 -12.71
CA GLU A 80 -7.64 -6.66 -14.02
C GLU A 80 -7.98 -7.62 -15.17
N ALA A 81 -7.58 -8.89 -15.05
CA ALA A 81 -7.91 -9.91 -16.04
C ALA A 81 -9.42 -10.05 -16.21
N LEU A 82 -10.18 -10.05 -15.11
CA LEU A 82 -11.65 -10.12 -15.10
C LEU A 82 -12.31 -8.89 -15.74
N LEU A 83 -11.79 -7.69 -15.49
CA LEU A 83 -12.29 -6.46 -16.11
C LEU A 83 -12.09 -6.41 -17.63
N ARG A 84 -11.13 -7.19 -18.16
CA ARG A 84 -10.88 -7.31 -19.61
C ARG A 84 -11.76 -8.36 -20.29
N VAL A 85 -12.47 -9.21 -19.54
CA VAL A 85 -13.39 -10.20 -20.11
C VAL A 85 -14.72 -9.52 -20.47
N PRO A 86 -15.14 -9.53 -21.75
CA PRO A 86 -16.30 -8.77 -22.20
C PRO A 86 -17.66 -9.40 -21.85
N ASP A 87 -17.71 -10.69 -21.51
CA ASP A 87 -18.94 -11.37 -21.10
C ASP A 87 -18.84 -11.98 -19.69
N ALA A 88 -19.92 -11.85 -18.93
CA ALA A 88 -19.95 -12.25 -17.53
C ALA A 88 -19.88 -13.78 -17.32
N LEU A 89 -20.36 -14.60 -18.26
CA LEU A 89 -20.32 -16.05 -18.12
C LEU A 89 -18.90 -16.59 -18.28
N THR A 90 -18.11 -16.03 -19.20
CA THR A 90 -16.68 -16.36 -19.33
C THR A 90 -15.89 -15.84 -18.13
N ALA A 91 -16.28 -14.69 -17.56
CA ALA A 91 -15.68 -14.20 -16.33
C ALA A 91 -15.93 -15.15 -15.16
N ASP A 92 -17.16 -15.63 -14.97
CA ASP A 92 -17.52 -16.60 -13.92
C ASP A 92 -16.79 -17.94 -14.11
N HIS A 93 -16.71 -18.46 -15.33
CA HIS A 93 -15.93 -19.66 -15.62
C HIS A 93 -14.43 -19.48 -15.36
N PHE A 94 -13.89 -18.28 -15.60
CA PHE A 94 -12.50 -17.96 -15.28
C PHE A 94 -12.26 -17.85 -13.77
N ILE A 95 -13.22 -17.29 -13.02
CA ILE A 95 -13.22 -17.27 -11.54
C ILE A 95 -13.18 -18.71 -11.02
N GLU A 96 -14.07 -19.59 -11.49
CA GLU A 96 -14.11 -20.99 -11.06
C GLU A 96 -12.81 -21.74 -11.40
N ASP A 97 -12.27 -21.57 -12.61
CA ASP A 97 -11.03 -22.25 -13.02
C ASP A 97 -9.80 -21.77 -12.23
N LYS A 98 -9.69 -20.47 -11.92
CA LYS A 98 -8.50 -19.91 -11.25
C LYS A 98 -8.60 -19.87 -9.73
N LEU A 99 -9.78 -19.58 -9.17
CA LEU A 99 -10.00 -19.64 -7.73
C LEU A 99 -10.16 -21.08 -7.24
N GLY A 100 -10.84 -21.95 -7.99
CA GLY A 100 -11.03 -23.36 -7.62
C GLY A 100 -9.74 -24.19 -7.63
N GLN A 101 -8.73 -23.78 -8.41
CA GLN A 101 -7.40 -24.41 -8.43
C GLN A 101 -6.44 -23.79 -7.40
N GLY A 102 -6.72 -22.60 -6.89
CA GLY A 102 -5.90 -21.92 -5.90
C GLY A 102 -6.37 -22.25 -4.49
N ASP A 103 -5.57 -23.00 -3.75
CA ASP A 103 -5.79 -23.17 -2.31
C ASP A 103 -5.33 -21.91 -1.56
N PHE A 104 -6.03 -20.79 -1.82
CA PHE A 104 -5.75 -19.47 -1.27
C PHE A 104 -5.88 -19.45 0.26
N ALA A 105 -6.60 -20.42 0.82
CA ALA A 105 -6.80 -20.55 2.26
C ALA A 105 -5.64 -21.30 2.96
N HIS A 106 -4.85 -22.14 2.28
CA HIS A 106 -3.91 -23.03 2.98
C HIS A 106 -2.41 -22.87 2.69
N HIS A 107 -1.90 -22.36 1.56
CA HIS A 107 -0.44 -22.54 1.33
C HIS A 107 0.39 -21.46 0.61
N HIS A 108 1.44 -21.10 1.36
CA HIS A 108 2.67 -20.33 1.14
C HIS A 108 3.61 -20.81 0.00
N THR A 109 3.17 -21.66 -0.94
CA THR A 109 4.11 -22.36 -1.86
C THR A 109 3.68 -22.37 -3.35
N ARG A 110 2.59 -21.71 -3.74
CA ARG A 110 2.13 -21.67 -5.14
C ARG A 110 2.28 -20.31 -5.84
N SER A 111 2.86 -19.33 -5.16
CA SER A 111 2.93 -17.93 -5.59
C SER A 111 3.81 -17.68 -6.81
N ASP A 112 4.81 -18.52 -7.08
CA ASP A 112 5.67 -18.36 -8.26
C ASP A 112 4.97 -18.79 -9.57
N ALA A 113 4.08 -19.78 -9.53
CA ALA A 113 3.39 -20.26 -10.72
C ALA A 113 2.36 -19.26 -11.26
N LEU A 114 1.72 -18.48 -10.38
CA LEU A 114 0.75 -17.45 -10.78
C LEU A 114 1.45 -16.18 -11.33
N LEU A 115 2.60 -15.79 -10.76
CA LEU A 115 3.37 -14.64 -11.24
C LEU A 115 4.03 -14.90 -12.61
N VAL A 116 4.50 -16.13 -12.84
CA VAL A 116 5.05 -16.54 -14.15
C VAL A 116 3.95 -16.57 -15.21
N ASN A 117 2.73 -16.95 -14.84
CA ASN A 117 1.62 -16.92 -15.79
C ASN A 117 1.16 -15.47 -16.04
N ALA A 118 1.07 -14.61 -15.02
CA ALA A 118 0.69 -13.20 -15.19
C ALA A 118 1.60 -12.42 -16.16
N SER A 119 2.92 -12.68 -16.12
CA SER A 119 3.88 -12.01 -17.00
C SER A 119 3.77 -12.42 -18.47
N ALA A 120 3.31 -13.65 -18.76
CA ALA A 120 3.06 -14.11 -20.13
C ALA A 120 1.85 -13.40 -20.79
N TRP A 121 0.87 -12.94 -20.00
CA TRP A 121 -0.34 -12.28 -20.49
C TRP A 121 -0.20 -10.76 -20.59
N ALA A 122 0.72 -10.15 -19.83
CA ALA A 122 1.01 -8.72 -19.91
C ALA A 122 1.90 -8.32 -21.11
N LEU A 123 2.57 -9.28 -21.74
CA LEU A 123 3.48 -9.09 -22.89
C LEU A 123 2.98 -9.71 -24.20
N GLY A 124 1.73 -10.21 -24.23
CA GLY A 124 1.07 -10.77 -25.41
C GLY A 124 0.09 -9.80 -26.05
#